data_AF-A0A5C7PIF5-F1
#
_entry.id   AF-A0A5C7PIF5-F1
#
_cell.length_a   1.000
_cell.length_b   1.000
_cell.length_c   1.000
_cell.angle_alpha   90.00
_cell.angle_beta   90.00
_cell.angle_gamma   90.00
#
_symmetry.space_group_name_H-M   'P 1'
#
loop_
_entity.id
_entity.type
_entity.pdbx_description
1 polymer ?
#
loop_
_entity_poly.entity_id
_entity_poly.type
_entity_poly.pdbx_seq_one_letter_code
_entity_poly.pdbx_strand_id
1 'polypeptide(L)'
;MPIDLSKQKFPDFSNDGTTYPNKVTSSPWQRLVPLPTAAELRSLYLFGIPLWSFFPDPQTNKRDKMTDDELRQIIERSVGLIEAQTGCIIAPSEVTDNGPFDRTEYMHYGYIQLNVRPVISLLNLRITTADRQRVFEVPVEWVAVADMVLGRITIQPMGTYTSPLAVSPVGGAPFLMYMSGNANFIPQWWQIRYVAGFKDMLVPEFVARLVGLKAAFDILSMLAATYGFMTGGSLGIDGLSQSSSGPGPQVFAQRIGEIKEEMEMLKKKFRKFAGLALVVGSV
;
A
#
# COMPACT_ATOMS: atom_id res chain seq x y z
N MET A 1 -7.20 -40.57 17.18
CA MET A 1 -7.06 -41.30 15.91
C MET A 1 -6.18 -40.46 15.00
N PRO A 2 -5.05 -40.96 14.48
CA PRO A 2 -4.22 -40.21 13.54
C PRO A 2 -4.94 -40.15 12.19
N ILE A 3 -4.99 -38.96 11.60
CA ILE A 3 -5.58 -38.71 10.28
C ILE A 3 -4.64 -39.34 9.24
N ASP A 4 -5.14 -40.34 8.51
CA ASP A 4 -4.42 -41.00 7.43
C ASP A 4 -4.32 -40.07 6.21
N LEU A 5 -3.21 -39.34 6.13
CA LEU A 5 -2.89 -38.37 5.07
C LEU A 5 -2.62 -39.04 3.71
N SER A 6 -2.50 -40.37 3.64
CA SER A 6 -2.19 -41.09 2.39
C SER A 6 -3.34 -41.10 1.38
N LYS A 7 -4.55 -40.73 1.80
CA LYS A 7 -5.76 -40.71 0.96
C LYS A 7 -6.16 -39.31 0.48
N GLN A 8 -5.47 -38.25 0.92
CA GLN A 8 -5.62 -36.94 0.29
C GLN A 8 -4.82 -36.95 -1.02
N LYS A 9 -5.52 -37.01 -2.16
CA LYS A 9 -4.93 -36.66 -3.44
C LYS A 9 -4.49 -35.19 -3.36
N PHE A 10 -3.22 -34.97 -3.07
CA PHE A 10 -2.57 -33.71 -3.37
C PHE A 10 -2.67 -33.48 -4.89
N PRO A 11 -2.98 -32.28 -5.36
CA PRO A 11 -2.96 -32.01 -6.79
C PRO A 11 -1.57 -32.35 -7.34
N ASP A 12 -1.53 -33.19 -8.37
CA ASP A 12 -0.29 -33.55 -9.04
C ASP A 12 0.36 -32.26 -9.56
N PHE A 13 1.47 -31.86 -8.94
CA PHE A 13 2.36 -30.84 -9.48
C PHE A 13 3.18 -31.47 -10.61
N SER A 14 2.51 -31.91 -11.68
CA SER A 14 3.22 -32.26 -12.91
C SER A 14 3.95 -31.00 -13.39
N ASN A 15 5.22 -31.17 -13.71
CA ASN A 15 6.09 -30.16 -14.33
C ASN A 15 5.68 -29.86 -15.78
N ASP A 16 4.38 -29.86 -16.06
CA ASP A 16 3.86 -29.19 -17.23
C ASP A 16 3.98 -27.70 -16.92
N GLY A 17 4.73 -26.96 -17.72
CA GLY A 17 5.02 -25.52 -17.55
C GLY A 17 3.79 -24.59 -17.60
N THR A 18 2.65 -25.06 -17.12
CA THR A 18 1.35 -24.44 -16.95
C THR A 18 1.07 -24.02 -15.51
N THR A 19 1.86 -24.45 -14.52
CA THR A 19 1.72 -24.02 -13.10
C THR A 19 2.25 -22.61 -12.82
N TYR A 20 3.07 -22.07 -13.71
CA TYR A 20 3.35 -20.64 -13.78
C TYR A 20 2.69 -20.10 -15.03
N PRO A 21 1.75 -19.14 -14.93
CA PRO A 21 1.17 -18.59 -16.13
C PRO A 21 2.24 -17.72 -16.83
N ASN A 22 2.94 -18.33 -17.79
CA ASN A 22 4.12 -17.76 -18.47
C ASN A 22 3.79 -16.66 -19.49
N LYS A 23 2.52 -16.25 -19.59
CA LYS A 23 2.04 -15.13 -20.42
C LYS A 23 0.78 -14.49 -19.83
N VAL A 24 0.79 -14.14 -18.55
CA VAL A 24 -0.26 -13.25 -18.06
C VAL A 24 0.03 -11.87 -18.62
N THR A 25 -0.91 -11.30 -19.37
CA THR A 25 -1.04 -9.84 -19.44
C THR A 25 -1.34 -9.39 -18.01
N SER A 26 -0.29 -9.26 -17.20
CA SER A 26 -0.39 -9.02 -15.77
C SER A 26 -0.91 -7.60 -15.60
N SER A 27 -2.23 -7.45 -15.58
CA SER A 27 -2.81 -6.25 -15.05
C SER A 27 -2.28 -6.15 -13.62
N PRO A 28 -1.66 -5.02 -13.22
CA PRO A 28 -1.13 -4.81 -11.87
C PRO A 28 -2.16 -5.05 -10.74
N TRP A 29 -3.42 -5.15 -11.12
CA TRP A 29 -4.60 -5.35 -10.29
C TRP A 29 -5.06 -6.81 -10.18
N GLN A 30 -4.24 -7.78 -10.60
CA GLN A 30 -4.55 -9.20 -10.43
C GLN A 30 -4.10 -9.68 -9.04
N ARG A 31 -4.99 -10.41 -8.35
CA ARG A 31 -4.82 -10.94 -6.96
C ARG A 31 -4.94 -9.87 -5.88
N LEU A 32 -6.07 -9.17 -5.87
CA LEU A 32 -6.43 -8.26 -4.78
C LEU A 32 -7.24 -9.02 -3.71
N VAL A 33 -7.00 -8.66 -2.46
CA VAL A 33 -7.62 -9.21 -1.26
C VAL A 33 -8.13 -8.03 -0.43
N PRO A 34 -9.29 -8.14 0.26
CA PRO A 34 -9.72 -7.11 1.19
C PRO A 34 -8.70 -6.93 2.33
N LEU A 35 -8.76 -5.76 2.99
CA LEU A 35 -8.01 -5.52 4.22
C LEU A 35 -8.43 -6.53 5.32
N PRO A 36 -7.50 -6.91 6.21
CA PRO A 36 -7.80 -7.88 7.26
C PRO A 36 -8.91 -7.37 8.18
N THR A 37 -9.89 -8.24 8.44
CA THR A 37 -10.94 -7.99 9.43
C THR A 37 -10.44 -8.22 10.86
N ALA A 38 -11.17 -7.72 11.86
CA ALA A 38 -10.82 -7.95 13.28
C ALA A 38 -10.79 -9.46 13.63
N ALA A 39 -11.67 -10.25 13.02
CA ALA A 39 -11.71 -11.70 13.20
C ALA A 39 -10.47 -12.39 12.61
N GLU A 40 -10.09 -12.04 11.38
CA GLU A 40 -8.89 -12.56 10.72
C GLU A 40 -7.61 -12.12 11.44
N LEU A 41 -7.57 -10.90 11.97
CA LEU A 41 -6.46 -10.40 12.77
C LEU A 41 -6.25 -11.30 14.01
N ARG A 42 -7.35 -11.65 14.69
CA ARG A 42 -7.33 -12.53 15.86
C ARG A 42 -6.90 -13.95 15.51
N SER A 43 -7.41 -14.53 14.42
CA SER A 43 -7.15 -15.93 14.07
C SER A 43 -5.77 -16.15 13.44
N LEU A 44 -5.27 -15.21 12.63
CA LEU A 44 -4.03 -15.39 11.85
C LEU A 44 -2.82 -14.75 12.52
N TYR A 45 -2.96 -13.52 13.04
CA TYR A 45 -1.80 -12.74 13.51
C TYR A 45 -1.61 -12.81 15.02
N LEU A 46 -2.70 -12.94 15.79
CA LEU A 46 -2.70 -12.95 17.26
C LEU A 46 -3.06 -14.34 17.82
N PHE A 47 -2.84 -15.40 17.04
CA PHE A 47 -3.15 -16.76 17.46
C PHE A 47 -2.43 -17.12 18.77
N GLY A 48 -3.20 -17.59 19.74
CA GLY A 48 -2.67 -18.03 21.05
C GLY A 48 -2.34 -16.89 22.03
N ILE A 49 -2.61 -15.63 21.68
CA ILE A 49 -2.29 -14.49 22.54
C ILE A 49 -3.56 -13.99 23.25
N PRO A 50 -3.57 -13.91 24.59
CA PRO A 50 -4.70 -13.36 25.32
C PRO A 50 -4.84 -11.86 25.07
N LEU A 51 -6.02 -11.43 24.61
CA LEU A 51 -6.35 -10.01 24.32
C LEU A 51 -7.01 -9.29 25.52
N TRP A 52 -6.53 -9.56 26.72
CA TRP A 52 -7.04 -8.94 27.94
C TRP A 52 -5.93 -8.31 28.77
N SER A 53 -6.23 -7.20 29.44
CA SER A 53 -5.29 -6.51 30.32
C SER A 53 -5.03 -7.34 31.57
N PHE A 54 -3.76 -7.54 31.93
CA PHE A 54 -3.44 -8.25 33.17
C PHE A 54 -3.92 -7.47 34.40
N PHE A 55 -3.65 -6.16 34.39
CA PHE A 55 -4.10 -5.25 35.42
C PHE A 55 -5.62 -5.01 35.27
N PRO A 56 -6.40 -5.18 36.35
CA PRO A 56 -7.78 -4.78 36.34
C PRO A 56 -7.86 -3.27 36.16
N ASP A 57 -8.88 -2.81 35.43
CA ASP A 57 -9.17 -1.38 35.32
C ASP A 57 -9.45 -0.82 36.73
N PRO A 58 -8.77 0.28 37.14
CA PRO A 58 -8.96 0.88 38.46
C PRO A 58 -10.39 1.34 38.75
N GLN A 59 -11.23 1.57 37.74
CA GLN A 59 -12.62 1.99 37.95
C GLN A 59 -13.61 0.83 38.02
N THR A 60 -13.48 -0.16 37.12
CA THR A 60 -14.44 -1.27 37.04
C THR A 60 -13.99 -2.54 37.76
N ASN A 61 -12.73 -2.59 38.21
CA ASN A 61 -12.07 -3.72 38.86
C ASN A 61 -12.16 -5.04 38.06
N LYS A 62 -12.45 -4.94 36.75
CA LYS A 62 -12.48 -6.05 35.79
C LYS A 62 -11.28 -5.92 34.87
N ARG A 63 -10.80 -7.05 34.37
CA ARG A 63 -9.79 -7.06 33.32
C ARG A 63 -10.44 -6.60 32.04
N ASP A 64 -9.85 -5.59 31.41
CA ASP A 64 -10.37 -5.05 30.17
C ASP A 64 -10.05 -6.02 29.03
N LYS A 65 -10.98 -6.20 28.12
CA LYS A 65 -10.82 -7.09 26.96
C LYS A 65 -10.94 -6.26 25.71
N MET A 66 -9.92 -6.36 24.86
CA MET A 66 -9.91 -5.62 23.61
C MET A 66 -11.12 -6.02 22.75
N THR A 67 -11.96 -5.03 22.44
CA THR A 67 -13.21 -5.22 21.69
C THR A 67 -12.95 -5.28 20.20
N ASP A 68 -13.90 -5.84 19.43
CA ASP A 68 -13.76 -5.90 17.97
C ASP A 68 -13.74 -4.49 17.32
N ASP A 69 -14.40 -3.51 17.96
CA ASP A 69 -14.38 -2.11 17.54
C ASP A 69 -13.01 -1.45 17.75
N GLU A 70 -12.34 -1.73 18.87
CA GLU A 70 -10.97 -1.26 19.12
C GLU A 70 -9.98 -1.86 18.12
N LEU A 71 -10.13 -3.16 17.81
CA LEU A 71 -9.32 -3.82 16.79
C LEU A 71 -9.51 -3.16 15.42
N ARG A 72 -10.75 -2.83 15.05
CA ARG A 72 -11.04 -2.09 13.80
C ARG A 72 -10.35 -0.72 13.79
N GLN A 73 -10.42 0.03 14.88
CA GLN A 73 -9.74 1.34 14.97
C GLN A 73 -8.22 1.22 14.86
N ILE A 74 -7.62 0.16 15.42
CA ILE A 74 -6.17 -0.09 15.29
C ILE A 74 -5.80 -0.42 13.85
N ILE A 75 -6.63 -1.18 13.13
CA ILE A 75 -6.43 -1.47 11.71
C ILE A 75 -6.50 -0.18 10.88
N GLU A 76 -7.52 0.65 11.08
CA GLU A 76 -7.66 1.95 10.39
C GLU A 76 -6.46 2.88 10.67
N ARG A 77 -6.03 2.96 11.92
CA ARG A 77 -4.82 3.71 12.30
C ARG A 77 -3.56 3.15 11.61
N SER A 78 -3.47 1.83 11.51
CA SER A 78 -2.34 1.15 10.87
C SER A 78 -2.25 1.48 9.38
N VAL A 79 -3.39 1.57 8.68
CA VAL A 79 -3.45 2.02 7.29
C VAL A 79 -2.84 3.42 7.15
N GLY A 80 -3.33 4.40 7.92
CA GLY A 80 -2.81 5.77 7.84
C GLY A 80 -1.32 5.89 8.17
N LEU A 81 -0.83 5.11 9.15
CA LEU A 81 0.61 5.07 9.47
C LEU A 81 1.44 4.46 8.34
N ILE A 82 0.95 3.41 7.68
CA ILE A 82 1.64 2.79 6.54
C ILE A 82 1.66 3.75 5.35
N GLU A 83 0.57 4.44 5.07
CA GLU A 83 0.51 5.46 4.01
C GLU A 83 1.56 6.56 4.25
N ALA A 84 1.61 7.12 5.46
CA ALA A 84 2.59 8.13 5.84
C ALA A 84 4.04 7.63 5.75
N GLN A 85 4.30 6.38 6.15
CA GLN A 85 5.65 5.81 6.08
C GLN A 85 6.10 5.49 4.66
N THR A 86 5.19 5.05 3.80
CA THR A 86 5.55 4.54 2.47
C THR A 86 5.42 5.60 1.39
N GLY A 87 4.63 6.65 1.61
CA GLY A 87 4.29 7.66 0.61
C GLY A 87 3.26 7.16 -0.41
N CYS A 88 2.76 5.93 -0.25
CA CYS A 88 1.72 5.36 -1.08
C CYS A 88 0.36 5.52 -0.40
N ILE A 89 -0.68 5.83 -1.16
CA ILE A 89 -2.05 5.86 -0.64
C ILE A 89 -2.70 4.48 -0.80
N ILE A 90 -3.40 4.02 0.23
CA ILE A 90 -4.18 2.78 0.22
C ILE A 90 -5.66 3.12 0.06
N ALA A 91 -6.17 4.03 0.89
CA ALA A 91 -7.57 4.45 0.87
C ALA A 91 -7.86 5.35 -0.35
N PRO A 92 -8.86 5.03 -1.18
CA PRO A 92 -9.13 5.79 -2.40
C PRO A 92 -9.43 7.25 -2.09
N SER A 93 -8.62 8.16 -2.63
CA SER A 93 -8.68 9.60 -2.37
C SER A 93 -8.50 10.39 -3.67
N GLU A 94 -9.30 11.45 -3.84
CA GLU A 94 -9.12 12.39 -4.96
C GLU A 94 -7.93 13.31 -4.71
N VAL A 95 -7.04 13.40 -5.68
CA VAL A 95 -5.85 14.25 -5.65
C VAL A 95 -5.90 15.22 -6.83
N THR A 96 -5.58 16.48 -6.54
CA THR A 96 -5.32 17.50 -7.58
C THR A 96 -3.85 17.88 -7.51
N ASP A 97 -3.13 17.60 -8.59
CA ASP A 97 -1.70 17.82 -8.69
C ASP A 97 -1.40 18.89 -9.73
N ASN A 98 -0.51 19.82 -9.40
CA ASN A 98 -0.09 20.90 -10.29
C ASN A 98 1.40 20.71 -10.61
N GLY A 99 1.68 20.02 -11.71
CA GLY A 99 3.02 19.64 -12.11
C GLY A 99 3.67 20.63 -13.08
N PRO A 100 4.99 20.81 -13.05
CA PRO A 100 5.70 21.49 -14.13
C PRO A 100 5.66 20.64 -15.42
N PHE A 101 5.91 21.29 -16.55
CA PHE A 101 6.25 20.61 -17.79
C PHE A 101 7.72 20.82 -18.10
N ASP A 102 8.49 19.73 -18.10
CA ASP A 102 9.85 19.71 -18.63
C ASP A 102 9.84 18.91 -19.94
N ARG A 103 10.17 19.60 -21.04
CA ARG A 103 10.21 19.00 -22.37
C ARG A 103 11.31 17.96 -22.49
N THR A 104 12.46 18.18 -21.85
CA THR A 104 13.61 17.27 -21.93
C THR A 104 13.26 15.96 -21.25
N GLU A 105 12.70 16.03 -20.04
CA GLU A 105 12.25 14.87 -19.27
C GLU A 105 11.17 14.09 -20.04
N TYR A 106 10.17 14.81 -20.57
CA TYR A 106 9.08 14.20 -21.34
C TYR A 106 9.57 13.52 -22.63
N MET A 107 10.50 14.14 -23.37
CA MET A 107 11.07 13.53 -24.58
C MET A 107 11.96 12.32 -24.27
N HIS A 108 12.62 12.29 -23.10
CA HIS A 108 13.47 11.16 -22.71
C HIS A 108 12.66 9.97 -22.21
N TYR A 109 11.67 10.22 -21.34
CA TYR A 109 10.92 9.16 -20.66
C TYR A 109 9.58 8.84 -21.31
N GLY A 110 9.00 9.76 -22.07
CA GLY A 110 7.72 9.57 -22.76
C GLY A 110 6.51 9.50 -21.81
N TYR A 111 6.66 9.90 -20.55
CA TYR A 111 5.58 9.93 -19.56
C TYR A 111 5.69 11.14 -18.63
N ILE A 112 4.56 11.52 -18.05
CA ILE A 112 4.46 12.45 -16.91
C ILE A 112 4.32 11.59 -15.65
N GLN A 113 5.13 11.91 -14.64
CA GLN A 113 5.14 11.19 -13.38
C GLN A 113 4.25 11.89 -12.35
N LEU A 114 3.25 11.17 -11.83
CA LEU A 114 2.38 11.64 -10.76
C LEU A 114 3.04 11.50 -9.39
N ASN A 115 2.73 12.45 -8.50
CA ASN A 115 3.30 12.49 -7.15
C ASN A 115 2.72 11.41 -6.24
N VAL A 116 1.41 11.17 -6.32
CA VAL A 116 0.69 10.25 -5.43
C VAL A 116 0.35 8.95 -6.16
N ARG A 117 0.60 7.81 -5.50
CA ARG A 117 0.54 6.47 -6.12
C ARG A 117 0.06 5.43 -5.11
N PRO A 118 -0.47 4.27 -5.56
CA PRO A 118 -0.88 3.93 -6.92
C PRO A 118 -2.10 4.75 -7.39
N VAL A 119 -2.32 4.83 -8.71
CA VAL A 119 -3.44 5.58 -9.30
C VAL A 119 -4.49 4.62 -9.85
N ILE A 120 -5.77 4.88 -9.54
CA ILE A 120 -6.92 4.08 -9.97
C ILE A 120 -7.44 4.60 -11.32
N SER A 121 -7.69 5.90 -11.39
CA SER A 121 -8.30 6.53 -12.55
C SER A 121 -7.89 7.99 -12.67
N LEU A 122 -7.77 8.45 -13.91
CA LEU A 122 -7.62 9.87 -14.24
C LEU A 122 -9.00 10.49 -14.41
N LEU A 123 -9.25 11.63 -13.76
CA LEU A 123 -10.49 12.38 -13.90
C LEU A 123 -10.37 13.43 -15.01
N ASN A 124 -9.32 14.26 -14.93
CA ASN A 124 -9.02 15.22 -15.98
C ASN A 124 -7.54 15.57 -16.02
N LEU A 125 -7.10 15.99 -17.21
CA LEU A 125 -5.78 16.51 -17.48
C LEU A 125 -5.95 17.82 -18.25
N ARG A 126 -5.54 18.93 -17.65
CA ARG A 126 -5.71 20.26 -18.26
C ARG A 126 -4.46 21.10 -18.13
N ILE A 127 -4.35 22.06 -19.02
CA ILE A 127 -3.34 23.11 -19.01
C ILE A 127 -3.97 24.35 -18.40
N THR A 128 -3.34 24.85 -17.34
CA THR A 128 -3.77 26.09 -16.67
C THR A 128 -2.71 27.17 -16.78
N THR A 129 -3.15 28.40 -17.05
CA THR A 129 -2.29 29.58 -16.94
C THR A 129 -2.14 30.02 -15.49
N ALA A 130 -1.22 30.96 -15.23
CA ALA A 130 -1.01 31.57 -13.93
C ALA A 130 -2.31 32.14 -13.31
N ASP A 131 -3.23 32.62 -14.15
CA ASP A 131 -4.54 33.13 -13.74
C ASP A 131 -5.60 32.03 -13.48
N ARG A 132 -5.18 30.76 -13.45
CA ARG A 132 -6.03 29.56 -13.29
C ARG A 132 -7.13 29.42 -14.33
N GLN A 133 -7.01 30.11 -15.47
CA GLN A 133 -7.89 29.90 -16.61
C GLN A 133 -7.51 28.60 -17.32
N ARG A 134 -8.52 27.87 -17.78
CA ARG A 134 -8.35 26.61 -18.51
C ARG A 134 -8.05 26.96 -19.96
N VAL A 135 -6.80 26.75 -20.37
CA VAL A 135 -6.37 27.01 -21.75
C VAL A 135 -6.73 25.83 -22.65
N PHE A 136 -6.53 24.63 -22.14
CA PHE A 136 -6.76 23.40 -22.89
C PHE A 136 -7.07 22.25 -21.94
N GLU A 137 -7.99 21.38 -22.34
CA GLU A 137 -8.31 20.14 -21.63
C GLU A 137 -8.00 18.97 -22.55
N VAL A 138 -7.08 18.11 -22.10
CA VAL A 138 -6.68 16.91 -22.85
C VAL A 138 -7.80 15.89 -22.68
N PRO A 139 -8.40 15.40 -23.78
CA PRO A 139 -9.38 14.34 -23.70
C PRO A 139 -8.77 13.08 -23.06
N VAL A 140 -9.52 12.41 -22.19
CA VAL A 140 -9.03 11.25 -21.40
C VAL A 140 -8.64 10.09 -22.32
N GLU A 141 -9.27 9.98 -23.49
CA GLU A 141 -8.92 8.99 -24.52
C GLU A 141 -7.53 9.18 -25.14
N TRP A 142 -6.92 10.37 -25.02
CA TRP A 142 -5.53 10.59 -25.45
C TRP A 142 -4.52 10.12 -24.41
N VAL A 143 -4.96 9.74 -23.21
CA VAL A 143 -4.06 9.31 -22.14
C VAL A 143 -3.98 7.78 -22.11
N ALA A 144 -2.79 7.25 -22.29
CA ALA A 144 -2.51 5.85 -22.08
C ALA A 144 -2.47 5.54 -20.57
N VAL A 145 -3.29 4.58 -20.15
CA VAL A 145 -3.56 4.20 -18.74
C VAL A 145 -2.75 2.95 -18.32
N ALA A 146 -1.79 2.50 -19.12
CA ALA A 146 -1.11 1.22 -18.93
C ALA A 146 -0.33 1.12 -17.59
N ASP A 147 0.31 2.22 -17.15
CA ASP A 147 1.25 2.24 -16.02
C ASP A 147 0.74 3.06 -14.81
N MET A 148 -0.58 3.08 -14.57
CA MET A 148 -1.19 3.86 -13.49
C MET A 148 -0.74 3.44 -12.08
N VAL A 149 -0.38 2.18 -11.88
CA VAL A 149 0.18 1.73 -10.58
C VAL A 149 1.53 2.40 -10.27
N LEU A 150 2.33 2.65 -11.31
CA LEU A 150 3.59 3.38 -11.20
C LEU A 150 3.38 4.90 -11.19
N GLY A 151 2.13 5.37 -11.31
CA GLY A 151 1.78 6.78 -11.41
C GLY A 151 2.29 7.43 -12.69
N ARG A 152 2.46 6.67 -13.78
CA ARG A 152 2.95 7.21 -15.06
C ARG A 152 1.79 7.38 -16.02
N ILE A 153 1.69 8.57 -16.60
CA ILE A 153 0.71 8.86 -17.63
C ILE A 153 1.43 9.27 -18.90
N THR A 154 1.05 8.66 -20.02
CA THR A 154 1.60 9.02 -21.34
C THR A 154 0.48 9.61 -22.17
N ILE A 155 0.75 10.74 -22.81
CA ILE A 155 -0.19 11.37 -23.73
C ILE A 155 0.16 10.88 -25.14
N GLN A 156 -0.79 10.20 -25.77
CA GLN A 156 -0.71 9.77 -27.16
C GLN A 156 -1.46 10.81 -28.02
N PRO A 157 -0.75 11.67 -28.77
CA PRO A 157 -1.44 12.54 -29.71
C PRO A 157 -2.04 11.68 -30.83
N MET A 158 -3.37 11.65 -30.94
CA MET A 158 -4.00 11.16 -32.16
C MET A 158 -3.79 12.21 -33.26
N GLY A 159 -2.71 12.05 -34.03
CA GLY A 159 -2.30 13.03 -35.04
C GLY A 159 -1.43 12.48 -36.18
N THR A 160 -1.28 11.16 -36.32
CA THR A 160 -0.64 10.54 -37.50
C THR A 160 -1.58 10.37 -38.70
N TYR A 161 -2.66 11.16 -38.78
CA TYR A 161 -3.23 11.47 -40.09
C TYR A 161 -2.34 12.54 -40.71
N THR A 162 -1.30 12.06 -41.37
CA THR A 162 -0.34 12.84 -42.15
C THR A 162 -1.07 13.54 -43.30
N SER A 163 -1.60 14.73 -43.05
CA SER A 163 -1.87 15.71 -44.10
C SER A 163 -1.07 16.96 -43.76
N PRO A 164 -0.01 17.30 -44.52
CA PRO A 164 0.83 18.46 -44.24
C PRO A 164 0.13 19.81 -44.46
N LEU A 165 -1.17 19.81 -44.79
CA LEU A 165 -1.97 21.00 -45.08
C LEU A 165 -3.26 21.11 -44.24
N ALA A 166 -3.51 20.18 -43.32
CA ALA A 166 -4.67 20.26 -42.45
C ALA A 166 -4.21 20.49 -41.01
N VAL A 167 -4.14 21.77 -40.61
CA VAL A 167 -4.33 22.14 -39.20
C VAL A 167 -5.75 21.70 -38.87
N SER A 168 -5.91 20.44 -38.48
CA SER A 168 -7.18 19.93 -38.02
C SER A 168 -7.61 20.79 -36.82
N PRO A 169 -8.83 21.35 -36.80
CA PRO A 169 -9.32 22.14 -35.67
C PRO A 169 -9.59 21.26 -34.44
N VAL A 170 -9.30 19.96 -34.53
CA VAL A 170 -9.40 19.00 -33.43
C VAL A 170 -8.21 19.21 -32.48
N GLY A 171 -8.33 20.19 -31.57
CA GLY A 171 -7.75 20.26 -30.22
C GLY A 171 -6.24 20.13 -30.00
N GLY A 172 -5.45 19.54 -30.90
CA GLY A 172 -4.05 19.20 -30.69
C GLY A 172 -3.08 20.32 -31.04
N ALA A 173 -3.52 21.36 -31.77
CA ALA A 173 -2.64 22.44 -32.22
C ALA A 173 -1.99 23.21 -31.06
N PRO A 174 -2.67 23.60 -29.97
CA PRO A 174 -2.03 24.23 -28.82
C PRO A 174 -1.02 23.29 -28.16
N PHE A 175 -1.41 22.04 -27.89
CA PHE A 175 -0.52 21.03 -27.28
C PHE A 175 0.75 20.78 -28.12
N LEU A 176 0.60 20.61 -29.43
CA LEU A 176 1.72 20.42 -30.35
C LEU A 176 2.57 21.69 -30.50
N MET A 177 1.97 22.89 -30.51
CA MET A 177 2.72 24.14 -30.56
C MET A 177 3.55 24.39 -29.30
N TYR A 178 3.07 24.00 -28.12
CA TYR A 178 3.84 24.09 -26.87
C TYR A 178 4.90 22.99 -26.77
N MET A 179 4.62 21.78 -27.27
CA MET A 179 5.62 20.69 -27.40
C MET A 179 6.71 21.00 -28.44
N SER A 180 6.37 21.75 -29.50
CA SER A 180 7.31 22.20 -30.54
C SER A 180 7.92 23.58 -30.25
N GLY A 181 7.52 24.25 -29.17
CA GLY A 181 7.94 25.60 -28.82
C GLY A 181 9.36 25.68 -28.22
N ASN A 182 9.88 26.90 -28.08
CA ASN A 182 11.23 27.17 -27.55
C ASN A 182 11.34 27.10 -26.01
N ALA A 183 10.23 26.91 -25.29
CA ALA A 183 10.25 26.82 -23.83
C ALA A 183 10.51 25.37 -23.39
N ASN A 184 11.67 25.13 -22.76
CA ASN A 184 12.05 23.81 -22.28
C ASN A 184 11.41 23.44 -20.93
N PHE A 185 11.10 24.43 -20.10
CA PHE A 185 10.54 24.23 -18.77
C PHE A 185 9.45 25.26 -18.48
N ILE A 186 8.28 24.81 -18.01
CA ILE A 186 7.17 25.67 -17.61
C ILE A 186 6.65 25.20 -16.24
N PRO A 187 6.73 26.04 -15.18
CA PRO A 187 6.21 25.66 -13.87
C PRO A 187 4.68 25.63 -13.86
N GLN A 188 4.09 24.72 -13.08
CA GLN A 188 2.63 24.57 -12.89
C GLN A 188 1.81 24.51 -14.19
N TRP A 189 2.37 23.89 -15.22
CA TRP A 189 1.73 23.77 -16.52
C TRP A 189 0.55 22.80 -16.50
N TRP A 190 0.77 21.64 -15.88
CA TRP A 190 -0.22 20.57 -15.80
C TRP A 190 -1.05 20.72 -14.55
N GLN A 191 -2.37 20.69 -14.71
CA GLN A 191 -3.28 20.40 -13.62
C GLN A 191 -3.94 19.05 -13.87
N ILE A 192 -3.65 18.10 -13.00
CA ILE A 192 -4.03 16.70 -13.13
C ILE A 192 -4.93 16.36 -11.96
N ARG A 193 -6.17 15.95 -12.22
CA ARG A 193 -7.03 15.36 -11.19
C ARG A 193 -7.14 13.88 -11.41
N TYR A 194 -6.89 13.11 -10.37
CA TYR A 194 -6.93 11.66 -10.40
C TYR A 194 -7.37 11.10 -9.06
N VAL A 195 -7.82 9.85 -9.06
CA VAL A 195 -8.11 9.09 -7.85
C VAL A 195 -6.92 8.18 -7.57
N ALA A 196 -6.26 8.38 -6.44
CA ALA A 196 -5.16 7.54 -5.98
C ALA A 196 -5.65 6.54 -4.92
N GLY A 197 -5.02 5.37 -4.84
CA GLY A 197 -5.33 4.31 -3.88
C GLY A 197 -5.67 2.97 -4.53
N PHE A 198 -6.34 2.11 -3.78
CA PHE A 198 -6.88 0.85 -4.27
C PHE A 198 -8.41 0.89 -4.33
N LYS A 199 -8.98 0.39 -5.43
CA LYS A 199 -10.43 0.34 -5.61
C LYS A 199 -11.06 -0.59 -4.58
N ASP A 200 -12.15 -0.16 -3.97
CA ASP A 200 -12.93 -0.93 -2.98
C ASP A 200 -12.10 -1.43 -1.77
N MET A 201 -10.97 -0.77 -1.46
CA MET A 201 -9.97 -1.24 -0.48
C MET A 201 -9.46 -2.68 -0.74
N LEU A 202 -9.52 -3.12 -1.99
CA LEU A 202 -8.95 -4.39 -2.44
C LEU A 202 -7.48 -4.17 -2.77
N VAL A 203 -6.60 -4.62 -1.88
CA VAL A 203 -5.16 -4.40 -1.97
C VAL A 203 -4.43 -5.70 -2.35
N PRO A 204 -3.23 -5.64 -2.92
CA PRO A 204 -2.40 -6.84 -3.09
C PRO A 204 -2.19 -7.54 -1.75
N GLU A 205 -2.12 -8.87 -1.76
CA GLU A 205 -1.99 -9.70 -0.55
C GLU A 205 -0.84 -9.24 0.37
N PHE A 206 0.29 -8.84 -0.21
CA PHE A 206 1.44 -8.37 0.55
C PHE A 206 1.17 -7.04 1.30
N VAL A 207 0.28 -6.18 0.76
CA VAL A 207 -0.16 -4.93 1.42
C VAL A 207 -1.15 -5.24 2.53
N ALA A 208 -2.12 -6.12 2.29
CA ALA A 208 -3.05 -6.59 3.33
C ALA A 208 -2.28 -7.20 4.52
N ARG A 209 -1.26 -8.02 4.21
CA ARG A 209 -0.37 -8.61 5.20
C ARG A 209 0.45 -7.57 5.96
N LEU A 210 0.96 -6.54 5.28
CA LEU A 210 1.66 -5.43 5.94
C LEU A 210 0.76 -4.69 6.94
N VAL A 211 -0.50 -4.42 6.57
CA VAL A 211 -1.49 -3.81 7.47
C VAL A 211 -1.78 -4.71 8.67
N GLY A 212 -2.00 -6.01 8.44
CA GLY A 212 -2.22 -6.98 9.52
C GLY A 212 -1.05 -7.09 10.49
N LEU A 213 0.19 -7.15 9.97
CA LEU A 213 1.40 -7.17 10.79
C LEU A 213 1.59 -5.90 11.60
N LYS A 214 1.31 -4.72 11.02
CA LYS A 214 1.40 -3.45 11.73
C LYS A 214 0.36 -3.35 12.86
N ALA A 215 -0.87 -3.77 12.59
CA ALA A 215 -1.92 -3.80 13.60
C ALA A 215 -1.57 -4.78 14.73
N ALA A 216 -1.07 -5.98 14.38
CA ALA A 216 -0.59 -6.94 15.35
C ALA A 216 0.58 -6.40 16.16
N PHE A 217 1.56 -5.72 15.55
CA PHE A 217 2.67 -5.09 16.25
C PHE A 217 2.19 -4.09 17.31
N ASP A 218 1.24 -3.23 16.97
CA ASP A 218 0.71 -2.24 17.93
C ASP A 218 -0.01 -2.93 19.09
N ILE A 219 -0.82 -3.95 18.80
CA ILE A 219 -1.53 -4.72 19.83
C ILE A 219 -0.53 -5.44 20.74
N LEU A 220 0.48 -6.10 20.17
CA LEU A 220 1.53 -6.77 20.94
C LEU A 220 2.34 -5.79 21.78
N SER A 221 2.61 -4.59 21.26
CA SER A 221 3.31 -3.56 22.02
C SER A 221 2.47 -3.03 23.19
N MET A 222 1.16 -2.86 23.01
CA MET A 222 0.24 -2.48 24.09
C MET A 222 0.11 -3.61 25.13
N LEU A 223 -0.05 -4.85 24.66
CA LEU A 223 -0.14 -6.02 25.53
C LEU A 223 1.15 -6.23 26.31
N ALA A 224 2.33 -6.11 25.70
CA ALA A 224 3.62 -6.27 26.39
C ALA A 224 3.79 -5.30 27.57
N ALA A 225 3.27 -4.07 27.46
CA ALA A 225 3.27 -3.11 28.56
C ALA A 225 2.34 -3.52 29.72
N THR A 226 1.26 -4.24 29.41
CA THR A 226 0.28 -4.70 30.39
C THR A 226 0.50 -6.15 30.82
N TYR A 227 1.37 -6.91 30.16
CA TYR A 227 1.53 -8.34 30.39
C TYR A 227 2.43 -8.59 31.59
N GLY A 228 1.81 -8.68 32.77
CA GLY A 228 2.48 -8.96 34.04
C GLY A 228 2.64 -10.45 34.38
N PHE A 229 2.50 -11.36 33.40
CA PHE A 229 2.63 -12.79 33.67
C PHE A 229 4.09 -13.14 34.02
N MET A 230 4.35 -13.20 35.33
CA MET A 230 5.54 -13.71 36.01
C MET A 230 6.83 -12.91 35.85
N THR A 231 6.90 -11.77 36.54
CA THR A 231 8.13 -11.33 37.20
C THR A 231 8.25 -12.05 38.55
N GLY A 232 8.73 -13.31 38.52
CA GLY A 232 9.14 -14.13 39.69
C GLY A 232 8.24 -14.08 40.94
N GLY A 233 7.45 -15.13 41.17
CA GLY A 233 6.75 -15.34 42.44
C GLY A 233 7.40 -16.49 43.21
N SER A 234 7.94 -16.22 44.40
CA SER A 234 8.34 -17.27 45.35
C SER A 234 7.21 -17.46 46.36
N LEU A 235 6.49 -18.57 46.23
CA LEU A 235 5.58 -19.02 47.30
C LEU A 235 6.41 -19.89 48.26
N GLY A 236 6.66 -19.38 49.46
CA GLY A 236 7.24 -20.14 50.55
C GLY A 236 6.13 -20.51 51.53
N ILE A 237 5.75 -21.79 51.58
CA ILE A 237 5.05 -22.35 52.74
C ILE A 237 6.07 -23.25 53.44
N ASP A 238 6.18 -23.10 54.74
CA ASP A 238 7.22 -23.67 55.61
C ASP A 238 7.77 -25.04 55.12
N GLY A 239 9.02 -25.05 54.65
CA GLY A 239 9.73 -26.23 54.14
C GLY A 239 9.60 -26.58 52.65
N LEU A 240 8.67 -25.97 51.90
CA LEU A 240 8.50 -26.16 50.46
C LEU A 240 8.56 -24.82 49.73
N SER A 241 9.71 -24.54 49.11
CA SER A 241 9.88 -23.42 48.19
C SER A 241 9.63 -23.88 46.77
N GLN A 242 8.58 -23.36 46.13
CA GLN A 242 8.36 -23.53 44.70
C GLN A 242 8.57 -22.20 44.01
N SER A 243 9.72 -22.04 43.38
CA SER A 243 9.96 -20.94 42.45
C SER A 243 9.36 -21.32 41.10
N SER A 244 8.49 -20.47 40.58
CA SER A 244 8.10 -20.52 39.19
C SER A 244 8.51 -19.19 38.55
N SER A 245 9.44 -19.28 37.61
CA SER A 245 9.89 -18.15 36.80
C SER A 245 9.33 -18.34 35.40
N GLY A 246 8.39 -17.49 35.02
CA GLY A 246 7.87 -17.44 33.67
C GLY A 246 8.71 -16.49 32.83
N PRO A 247 8.76 -16.68 31.51
CA PRO A 247 9.52 -15.83 30.58
C PRO A 247 9.01 -14.37 30.45
N GLY A 248 8.05 -13.93 31.28
CA GLY A 248 7.66 -12.52 31.41
C GLY A 248 7.21 -11.85 30.10
N PRO A 249 7.37 -10.52 30.00
CA PRO A 249 7.17 -9.77 28.76
C PRO A 249 8.13 -10.15 27.63
N GLN A 250 9.23 -10.85 27.94
CA GLN A 250 10.25 -11.27 26.97
C GLN A 250 9.70 -12.23 25.92
N VAL A 251 8.59 -12.94 26.22
CA VAL A 251 7.92 -13.86 25.29
C VAL A 251 7.49 -13.16 24.00
N PHE A 252 7.12 -11.88 24.08
CA PHE A 252 6.71 -11.13 22.89
C PHE A 252 7.89 -10.52 22.14
N ALA A 253 9.06 -10.36 22.77
CA ALA A 253 10.20 -9.67 22.18
C ALA A 253 10.72 -10.36 20.91
N GLN A 254 10.82 -11.69 20.92
CA GLN A 254 11.23 -12.46 19.75
C GLN A 254 10.23 -12.29 18.60
N ARG A 255 8.93 -12.43 18.89
CA ARG A 255 7.87 -12.29 17.89
C ARG A 255 7.79 -10.87 17.31
N ILE A 256 7.96 -9.86 18.15
CA ILE A 256 8.02 -8.45 17.75
C ILE A 256 9.21 -8.21 16.81
N GLY A 257 10.36 -8.84 17.07
CA GLY A 257 11.54 -8.80 16.20
C GLY A 257 11.26 -9.36 14.82
N GLU A 258 10.71 -10.57 14.74
CA GLU A 258 10.33 -11.22 13.47
C GLU A 258 9.34 -10.37 12.67
N ILE A 259 8.30 -9.85 13.32
CA ILE A 259 7.29 -8.99 12.69
C ILE A 259 7.93 -7.73 12.12
N LYS A 260 8.86 -7.10 12.85
CA LYS A 260 9.53 -5.89 12.41
C LYS A 260 10.39 -6.12 11.15
N GLU A 261 11.15 -7.21 11.12
CA GLU A 261 11.95 -7.57 9.94
C GLU A 261 11.08 -7.82 8.72
N GLU A 262 9.99 -8.56 8.90
CA GLU A 262 9.05 -8.85 7.82
C GLU A 262 8.35 -7.59 7.31
N MET A 263 7.93 -6.70 8.21
CA MET A 263 7.34 -5.42 7.86
C MET A 263 8.27 -4.56 7.02
N GLU A 264 9.56 -4.46 7.36
CA GLU A 264 10.52 -3.68 6.57
C GLU A 264 10.72 -4.26 5.16
N MET A 265 10.74 -5.59 5.03
CA MET A 265 10.78 -6.25 3.74
C MET A 265 9.53 -5.96 2.90
N LEU A 266 8.34 -5.99 3.51
CA LEU A 266 7.08 -5.68 2.84
C LEU A 266 6.94 -4.21 2.47
N LYS A 267 7.40 -3.27 3.31
CA LYS A 267 7.44 -1.84 2.97
C LYS A 267 8.31 -1.56 1.75
N LYS A 268 9.49 -2.19 1.67
CA LYS A 268 10.37 -2.09 0.49
C LYS A 268 9.69 -2.63 -0.76
N LYS A 269 9.00 -3.78 -0.65
CA LYS A 269 8.18 -4.34 -1.74
C LYS A 269 7.06 -3.39 -2.17
N PHE A 270 6.38 -2.75 -1.22
CA PHE A 270 5.29 -1.83 -1.52
C PHE A 270 5.79 -0.55 -2.23
N ARG A 271 6.89 0.03 -1.76
CA ARG A 271 7.53 1.16 -2.46
C ARG A 271 7.99 0.79 -3.86
N LYS A 272 8.57 -0.41 -4.04
CA LYS A 272 8.97 -0.92 -5.36
C LYS A 272 7.76 -1.11 -6.27
N PHE A 273 6.66 -1.66 -5.74
CA PHE A 273 5.41 -1.86 -6.48
C PHE A 273 4.83 -0.54 -7.00
N ALA A 274 4.85 0.52 -6.18
CA ALA A 274 4.40 1.86 -6.57
C ALA A 274 5.44 2.68 -7.37
N GLY A 275 6.60 2.10 -7.70
CA GLY A 275 7.67 2.80 -8.42
C GLY A 275 8.33 3.94 -7.62
N LEU A 276 8.21 3.93 -6.29
CA LEU A 276 8.86 4.89 -5.36
C LEU A 276 10.22 4.40 -4.86
N ALA A 277 10.79 3.37 -5.48
CA ALA A 277 12.14 2.95 -5.17
C ALA A 277 13.12 4.09 -5.56
N LEU A 278 13.80 4.66 -4.56
CA LEU A 278 14.89 5.60 -4.78
C LEU A 278 15.90 4.95 -5.74
N VAL A 279 16.00 5.48 -6.95
CA VAL A 279 17.20 5.31 -7.77
C VAL A 279 18.25 6.17 -7.07
N VAL A 280 19.06 5.54 -6.21
CA VAL A 280 20.35 6.13 -5.82
C VAL A 280 21.22 6.00 -7.06
N GLY A 281 21.07 6.95 -7.97
CA GLY A 281 21.98 7.11 -9.09
C GLY A 281 23.29 7.61 -8.50
N SER A 282 24.33 6.78 -8.58
CA SER A 282 25.71 7.26 -8.51
C SER A 282 25.89 8.27 -9.64
N VAL A 283 26.04 9.55 -9.27
CA VAL A 283 26.65 10.57 -10.12
C VAL A 283 28.15 10.30 -10.17
#